data_AF-B5VSL8-F1
#
_entry.id   AF-B5VSL8-F1
#
_cell.length_a   1.000
_cell.length_b   1.000
_cell.length_c   1.000
_cell.angle_alpha   90.00
_cell.angle_beta   90.00
_cell.angle_gamma   90.00
#
_symmetry.space_group_name_H-M   'P 1'
#
loop_
_entity.id
_entity.type
_entity.pdbx_description
1 polymer ?
#
loop_
_entity_poly.entity_id
_entity_poly.type
_entity_poly.pdbx_seq_one_letter_code
_entity_poly.pdbx_strand_id
1 'polypeptide(L)'
;MDISKPVGSEITSVDFGILTAKEIRNLSAKQITNPTVLDNLGHPVSGGLYDLALGAFLRNLCSTCGLDEKFCPGHQGHIELPVPCYNPLFFNQLYIYLRASCLFCHHFRLKSVEVHRYACKLRLLQYGLIDESYKLDEITLGSLNSSMYTDDEAIEDNEDEMDGEGSKQSKDISSTLLNELKSKRSEYVDMAIAKALSDGRTTERGSFTATVNDERKKLVHEFHKKLLSRGKCDNCGMFSPKFRKDGFTKIFETALNEKQITNNRVKGFIRQDMIKKQKQAKKLDGSNEASANDEESFDVGRNPTTRPKTGSTYILSTEVKNILDTVFRKEQCVYNIVFHS
;
A
#
# COMPACT_ATOMS: atom_id res chain seq x y z
N MET A 1 24.49 -37.25 4.90
CA MET A 1 23.53 -37.61 5.97
C MET A 1 24.24 -38.58 6.89
N ASP A 2 24.43 -38.23 8.16
CA ASP A 2 25.24 -38.99 9.11
C ASP A 2 24.34 -39.44 10.25
N ILE A 3 24.11 -40.75 10.36
CA ILE A 3 23.21 -41.33 11.38
C ILE A 3 23.71 -41.10 12.81
N SER A 4 24.99 -40.78 12.98
CA SER A 4 25.56 -40.45 14.30
C SER A 4 25.28 -39.02 14.74
N LYS A 5 24.69 -38.19 13.88
CA LYS A 5 24.37 -36.77 14.13
C LYS A 5 22.88 -36.50 13.95
N PRO A 6 22.02 -36.98 14.86
CA PRO A 6 20.60 -36.67 14.79
C PRO A 6 20.37 -35.17 15.03
N VAL A 7 19.40 -34.59 14.33
CA VAL A 7 18.96 -33.20 14.52
C VAL A 7 17.57 -33.25 15.15
N GLY A 8 17.39 -32.62 16.32
CA GLY A 8 16.12 -32.61 17.04
C GLY A 8 15.15 -31.51 16.60
N SER A 9 15.65 -30.48 15.90
CA SER A 9 14.84 -29.39 15.38
C SER A 9 14.46 -29.63 13.93
N GLU A 10 13.19 -29.41 13.60
CA GLU A 10 12.68 -29.47 12.23
C GLU A 10 11.92 -28.20 11.86
N ILE A 11 11.90 -27.88 10.57
CA ILE A 11 11.15 -26.74 10.04
C ILE A 11 9.71 -27.20 9.83
N THR A 12 8.77 -26.60 10.55
CA THR A 12 7.34 -26.95 10.47
C THR A 12 6.54 -26.07 9.51
N SER A 13 6.98 -24.83 9.30
CA SER A 13 6.32 -23.84 8.45
C SER A 13 7.29 -22.77 7.97
N VAL A 14 6.90 -22.02 6.93
CA VAL A 14 7.66 -20.90 6.39
C VAL A 14 6.71 -19.72 6.19
N ASP A 15 7.04 -18.60 6.82
CA ASP A 15 6.28 -17.35 6.67
C ASP A 15 6.95 -16.45 5.63
N PHE A 16 6.14 -15.92 4.72
CA PHE A 16 6.59 -14.98 3.71
C PHE A 16 6.45 -13.55 4.22
N GLY A 17 7.47 -12.72 4.00
CA GLY A 17 7.49 -11.33 4.44
C GLY A 17 8.35 -10.44 3.56
N ILE A 18 8.43 -9.16 3.93
CA ILE A 18 9.27 -8.17 3.26
C ILE A 18 10.30 -7.67 4.28
N LEU A 19 11.59 -7.76 3.92
CA LEU A 19 12.66 -7.20 4.72
C LEU A 19 12.56 -5.68 4.79
N THR A 20 12.48 -5.14 6.00
CA THR A 20 12.47 -3.71 6.23
C THR A 20 13.89 -3.13 6.16
N ALA A 21 14.00 -1.85 5.83
CA ALA A 21 15.29 -1.17 5.80
C ALA A 21 15.99 -1.15 7.18
N LYS A 22 15.24 -1.25 8.28
CA LYS A 22 15.80 -1.32 9.64
C LYS A 22 16.40 -2.70 9.91
N GLU A 23 15.69 -3.76 9.55
CA GLU A 23 16.20 -5.14 9.69
C GLU A 23 17.47 -5.35 8.86
N ILE A 24 17.48 -4.88 7.61
CA ILE A 24 18.65 -4.99 6.73
C ILE A 24 19.88 -4.28 7.34
N ARG A 25 19.71 -3.06 7.85
CA ARG A 25 20.83 -2.35 8.51
C ARG A 25 21.33 -3.07 9.75
N ASN A 26 20.41 -3.69 10.51
CA ASN A 26 20.75 -4.37 11.75
C ASN A 26 21.43 -5.74 11.50
N LEU A 27 21.01 -6.48 10.47
CA LEU A 27 21.58 -7.78 10.12
C LEU A 27 22.88 -7.67 9.32
N SER A 28 23.09 -6.54 8.61
CA SER A 28 24.18 -6.41 7.65
C SER A 28 25.53 -6.33 8.35
N ALA A 29 26.48 -7.13 7.88
CA ALA A 29 27.86 -7.08 8.35
C ALA A 29 28.60 -5.82 7.86
N LYS A 30 28.23 -5.28 6.70
CA LYS A 30 28.93 -4.16 6.06
C LYS A 30 28.05 -3.40 5.06
N GLN A 31 28.16 -2.08 5.07
CA GLN A 31 27.66 -1.23 3.99
C GLN A 31 28.68 -1.19 2.84
N ILE A 32 28.23 -1.49 1.62
CA ILE A 32 29.04 -1.45 0.40
C ILE A 32 28.86 -0.11 -0.30
N THR A 33 29.96 0.56 -0.59
CA THR A 33 29.98 1.92 -1.13
C THR A 33 30.94 2.08 -2.31
N ASN A 34 31.95 1.21 -2.42
CA ASN A 34 32.96 1.28 -3.47
C ASN A 34 32.56 0.39 -4.67
N PRO A 35 32.44 0.93 -5.89
CA PRO A 35 32.17 0.12 -7.08
C PRO A 35 33.38 -0.72 -7.50
N THR A 36 34.60 -0.36 -7.09
CA THR A 36 35.81 -1.12 -7.41
C THR A 36 35.85 -2.40 -6.57
N VAL A 37 36.04 -3.53 -7.26
CA VAL A 37 35.98 -4.86 -6.65
C VAL A 37 37.35 -5.33 -6.15
N LEU A 38 38.38 -5.18 -6.98
CA LEU A 38 39.76 -5.60 -6.71
C LEU A 38 40.71 -4.44 -6.97
N ASP A 39 41.83 -4.41 -6.26
CA ASP A 39 42.93 -3.49 -6.54
C ASP A 39 43.87 -4.03 -7.65
N ASN A 40 44.91 -3.26 -7.97
CA ASN A 40 45.89 -3.63 -9.01
C ASN A 40 46.71 -4.89 -8.68
N LEU A 41 46.72 -5.33 -7.42
CA LEU A 41 47.41 -6.54 -6.95
C LEU A 41 46.46 -7.74 -6.88
N GLY A 42 45.18 -7.55 -7.19
CA GLY A 42 44.15 -8.59 -7.12
C GLY A 42 43.59 -8.81 -5.72
N HIS A 43 43.82 -7.90 -4.78
CA HIS A 43 43.25 -7.98 -3.43
C HIS A 43 41.86 -7.31 -3.37
N PRO A 44 40.95 -7.83 -2.54
CA PRO A 44 39.63 -7.21 -2.34
C PRO A 44 39.73 -5.82 -1.72
N VAL A 45 39.04 -4.86 -2.31
CA VAL A 45 39.01 -3.49 -1.80
C VAL A 45 38.00 -3.38 -0.65
N SER A 46 38.39 -2.70 0.43
CA SER A 46 37.49 -2.39 1.54
C SER A 46 36.31 -1.53 1.08
N GLY A 47 35.11 -1.91 1.51
CA GLY A 47 33.85 -1.30 1.08
C GLY A 47 33.42 -1.65 -0.35
N GLY A 48 34.15 -2.54 -1.03
CA GLY A 48 33.79 -3.10 -2.35
C GLY A 48 32.95 -4.38 -2.25
N LEU A 49 32.53 -4.93 -3.39
CA LEU A 49 31.65 -6.11 -3.42
C LEU A 49 32.27 -7.40 -2.86
N TYR A 50 33.60 -7.49 -2.78
CA TYR A 50 34.33 -8.61 -2.17
C TYR A 50 34.96 -8.24 -0.82
N ASP A 51 34.41 -7.25 -0.11
CA ASP A 51 34.86 -6.92 1.26
C ASP A 51 34.84 -8.17 2.15
N LEU A 52 35.95 -8.42 2.86
CA LEU A 52 36.17 -9.60 3.69
C LEU A 52 35.21 -9.71 4.89
N ALA A 53 34.47 -8.65 5.22
CA ALA A 53 33.36 -8.70 6.16
C ALA A 53 32.17 -9.52 5.65
N LEU A 54 32.04 -9.73 4.33
CA LEU A 54 30.97 -10.52 3.71
C LEU A 54 31.29 -12.01 3.66
N GLY A 55 32.54 -12.40 3.92
CA GLY A 55 32.97 -13.78 3.90
C GLY A 55 34.46 -13.90 3.66
N ALA A 56 35.01 -15.08 3.93
CA ALA A 56 36.36 -15.41 3.50
C ALA A 56 36.39 -15.52 1.98
N PHE A 57 37.38 -14.90 1.35
CA PHE A 57 37.51 -14.89 -0.10
C PHE A 57 38.99 -14.98 -0.48
N LEU A 58 39.28 -15.82 -1.48
CA LEU A 58 40.63 -16.27 -1.80
C LEU A 58 41.28 -16.88 -0.54
N ARG A 59 42.52 -16.52 -0.22
CA ARG A 59 43.23 -17.03 0.96
C ARG A 59 43.11 -16.13 2.19
N ASN A 60 42.17 -15.19 2.17
CA ASN A 60 41.94 -14.28 3.28
C ASN A 60 40.86 -14.83 4.22
N LEU A 61 41.07 -14.65 5.52
CA LEU A 61 40.06 -14.97 6.54
C LEU A 61 38.92 -13.95 6.51
N CYS A 62 37.73 -14.39 6.92
CA CYS A 62 36.58 -13.50 7.06
C CYS A 62 36.76 -12.53 8.22
N SER A 63 36.52 -11.24 8.00
CA SER A 63 36.61 -10.21 9.04
C SER A 63 35.48 -10.28 10.09
N THR A 64 34.36 -10.96 9.77
CA THR A 64 33.18 -11.05 10.65
C THR A 64 33.21 -12.29 11.54
N CYS A 65 33.50 -13.48 10.99
CA CYS A 65 33.55 -14.73 11.77
C CYS A 65 34.96 -15.26 12.05
N GLY A 66 36.00 -14.72 11.41
CA GLY A 66 37.39 -15.18 11.58
C GLY A 66 37.71 -16.53 10.95
N LEU A 67 36.75 -17.17 10.27
CA LEU A 67 36.91 -18.47 9.63
C LEU A 67 37.46 -18.33 8.21
N ASP A 68 37.99 -19.43 7.67
CA ASP A 68 38.45 -19.56 6.29
C ASP A 68 37.29 -19.81 5.30
N GLU A 69 37.61 -19.93 4.01
CA GLU A 69 36.63 -20.16 2.92
C GLU A 69 35.81 -21.44 3.11
N LYS A 70 36.36 -22.45 3.80
CA LYS A 70 35.70 -23.76 3.95
C LYS A 70 34.64 -23.76 5.05
N PHE A 71 34.89 -23.02 6.14
CA PHE A 71 34.01 -23.03 7.31
C PHE A 71 33.19 -21.75 7.46
N CYS A 72 33.49 -20.69 6.71
CA CYS A 72 32.70 -19.46 6.71
C CYS A 72 31.33 -19.69 6.02
N PRO A 73 30.20 -19.34 6.68
CA PRO A 73 28.87 -19.43 6.07
C PRO A 73 28.55 -18.30 5.08
N GLY A 74 29.38 -17.24 5.06
CA GLY A 74 29.08 -15.98 4.39
C GLY A 74 28.17 -15.06 5.21
N HIS A 75 28.27 -13.76 4.95
CA HIS A 75 27.53 -12.72 5.66
C HIS A 75 26.97 -11.68 4.67
N GLN A 76 25.78 -11.18 4.97
CA GLN A 76 25.08 -10.27 4.06
C GLN A 76 25.56 -8.82 4.25
N GLY A 77 25.78 -8.15 3.13
CA GLY A 77 26.02 -6.70 3.06
C GLY A 77 24.75 -5.94 2.66
N HIS A 78 24.80 -4.62 2.71
CA HIS A 78 23.76 -3.78 2.11
C HIS A 78 24.35 -2.60 1.34
N ILE A 79 23.62 -2.12 0.34
CA ILE A 79 23.92 -0.88 -0.38
C ILE A 79 22.83 0.13 0.01
N GLU A 80 23.24 1.28 0.53
CA GLU A 80 22.32 2.37 0.81
C GLU A 80 21.95 3.10 -0.47
N LEU A 81 20.69 3.00 -0.86
CA LEU A 81 20.15 3.80 -1.96
C LEU A 81 19.80 5.19 -1.42
N PRO A 82 20.33 6.28 -2.02
CA PRO A 82 20.10 7.63 -1.52
C PRO A 82 18.65 8.11 -1.70
N VAL A 83 17.89 7.44 -2.57
CA VAL A 83 16.48 7.70 -2.83
C VAL A 83 15.68 6.40 -2.80
N PRO A 84 14.42 6.42 -2.34
CA PRO A 84 13.57 5.25 -2.40
C PRO A 84 13.27 4.90 -3.86
N CYS A 85 13.68 3.70 -4.26
CA CYS A 85 13.35 3.10 -5.55
C CYS A 85 12.24 2.06 -5.34
N TYR A 86 11.35 1.94 -6.32
CA TYR A 86 10.30 0.91 -6.26
C TYR A 86 10.89 -0.48 -6.43
N ASN A 87 10.34 -1.45 -5.70
CA ASN A 87 10.62 -2.85 -6.00
C ASN A 87 9.77 -3.27 -7.22
N PRO A 88 10.39 -3.72 -8.33
CA PRO A 88 9.67 -4.09 -9.54
C PRO A 88 8.65 -5.22 -9.34
N LEU A 89 8.87 -6.13 -8.36
CA LEU A 89 7.95 -7.22 -8.05
C LEU A 89 6.59 -6.72 -7.55
N PHE A 90 6.58 -5.62 -6.79
CA PHE A 90 5.36 -5.06 -6.19
C PHE A 90 4.81 -3.86 -6.95
N PHE A 91 5.48 -3.44 -8.03
CA PHE A 91 5.16 -2.21 -8.75
C PHE A 91 3.72 -2.20 -9.30
N ASN A 92 3.24 -3.33 -9.84
CA ASN A 92 1.87 -3.41 -10.35
C ASN A 92 0.82 -3.25 -9.24
N GLN A 93 1.03 -3.86 -8.07
CA GLN A 93 0.12 -3.72 -6.93
C GLN A 93 0.15 -2.29 -6.37
N LEU A 94 1.35 -1.71 -6.21
CA LEU A 94 1.52 -0.31 -5.84
C LEU A 94 0.74 0.62 -6.79
N TYR A 95 0.82 0.36 -8.09
CA TYR A 95 0.16 1.18 -9.11
C TYR A 95 -1.38 1.10 -9.03
N ILE A 96 -1.95 -0.03 -8.62
CA ILE A 96 -3.39 -0.15 -8.34
C ILE A 96 -3.78 0.81 -7.21
N TYR A 97 -3.09 0.74 -6.08
CA TYR A 97 -3.41 1.57 -4.91
C TYR A 97 -3.17 3.06 -5.17
N LEU A 98 -2.12 3.42 -5.92
CA LEU A 98 -1.87 4.80 -6.31
C LEU A 98 -3.03 5.36 -7.16
N ARG A 99 -3.48 4.61 -8.17
CA ARG A 99 -4.62 5.01 -9.02
C ARG A 99 -5.93 5.05 -8.25
N ALA A 100 -6.13 4.16 -7.28
CA ALA A 100 -7.34 4.11 -6.47
C ALA A 100 -7.46 5.28 -5.48
N SER A 101 -6.35 5.93 -5.14
CA SER A 101 -6.27 6.94 -4.08
C SER A 101 -6.80 8.31 -4.51
N CYS A 102 -7.40 9.04 -3.56
CA CYS A 102 -7.75 10.44 -3.72
C CYS A 102 -6.66 11.33 -3.11
N LEU A 103 -6.04 12.21 -3.92
CA LEU A 103 -4.94 13.08 -3.48
C LEU A 103 -5.39 14.29 -2.62
N PHE A 104 -6.69 14.40 -2.35
CA PHE A 104 -7.26 15.49 -1.54
C PHE A 104 -7.65 14.99 -0.14
N CYS A 105 -8.47 13.95 -0.07
CA CYS A 105 -8.93 13.41 1.22
C CYS A 105 -8.06 12.27 1.77
N HIS A 106 -7.13 11.75 0.97
CA HIS A 106 -6.22 10.64 1.27
C HIS A 106 -6.93 9.33 1.65
N HIS A 107 -8.16 9.14 1.19
CA HIS A 107 -8.87 7.86 1.20
C HIS A 107 -8.89 7.28 -0.20
N PHE A 108 -9.37 6.04 -0.33
CA PHE A 108 -9.77 5.55 -1.64
C PHE A 108 -10.89 6.41 -2.25
N ARG A 109 -10.95 6.44 -3.59
CA ARG A 109 -12.03 7.12 -4.31
C ARG A 109 -13.37 6.40 -4.14
N LEU A 110 -13.36 5.12 -3.78
CA LEU A 110 -14.53 4.34 -3.42
C LEU A 110 -15.14 4.82 -2.10
N LYS A 111 -16.47 4.81 -2.01
CA LYS A 111 -17.21 5.18 -0.80
C LYS A 111 -16.73 4.38 0.41
N SER A 112 -16.46 5.04 1.54
CA SER A 112 -15.91 4.38 2.74
C SER A 112 -16.77 3.23 3.28
N VAL A 113 -18.08 3.25 3.09
CA VAL A 113 -18.98 2.15 3.49
C VAL A 113 -18.80 0.90 2.63
N GLU A 114 -18.48 1.08 1.35
CA GLU A 114 -18.17 -0.03 0.44
C GLU A 114 -16.80 -0.62 0.73
N VAL A 115 -15.80 0.23 0.99
CA VAL A 115 -14.48 -0.23 1.47
C VAL A 115 -14.64 -1.05 2.76
N HIS A 116 -15.46 -0.56 3.71
CA HIS A 116 -15.79 -1.27 4.95
C HIS A 116 -16.47 -2.62 4.70
N ARG A 117 -17.39 -2.70 3.73
CA ARG A 117 -18.03 -3.96 3.33
C ARG A 117 -16.99 -5.01 2.93
N TYR A 118 -16.08 -4.67 2.03
CA TYR A 118 -15.03 -5.60 1.59
C TYR A 118 -14.08 -5.98 2.73
N ALA A 119 -13.72 -5.03 3.59
CA ALA A 119 -12.92 -5.30 4.78
C ALA A 119 -13.60 -6.33 5.70
N CYS A 120 -14.89 -6.15 6.02
CA CYS A 120 -15.68 -7.10 6.82
C CYS A 120 -15.75 -8.49 6.19
N LYS A 121 -16.03 -8.59 4.89
CA LYS A 121 -16.09 -9.89 4.19
C LYS A 121 -14.75 -10.60 4.20
N LEU A 122 -13.66 -9.89 3.90
CA LEU A 122 -12.32 -10.48 3.92
C LEU A 122 -11.92 -10.94 5.33
N ARG A 123 -12.35 -10.23 6.38
CA ARG A 123 -12.11 -10.63 7.77
C ARG A 123 -12.81 -11.95 8.08
N LEU A 124 -14.06 -12.13 7.65
CA LEU A 124 -14.78 -13.40 7.81
C LEU A 124 -14.07 -14.55 7.07
N LEU A 125 -13.55 -14.28 5.88
CA LEU A 125 -12.81 -15.29 5.09
C LEU A 125 -11.49 -15.71 5.74
N GLN A 126 -10.79 -14.85 6.50
CA GLN A 126 -9.59 -15.27 7.26
C GLN A 126 -9.92 -16.39 8.28
N TYR A 127 -11.14 -16.40 8.80
CA TYR A 127 -11.62 -17.43 9.73
C TYR A 127 -12.35 -18.59 9.05
N GLY A 128 -12.39 -18.62 7.71
CA GLY A 128 -13.07 -19.66 6.94
C GLY A 128 -14.60 -19.55 6.89
N LEU A 129 -15.16 -18.40 7.25
CA LEU A 129 -16.61 -18.16 7.39
C LEU A 129 -17.22 -17.67 6.07
N ILE A 130 -17.33 -18.58 5.09
CA ILE A 130 -17.79 -18.24 3.73
C ILE A 130 -19.26 -17.83 3.73
N ASP A 131 -20.15 -18.63 4.31
CA ASP A 131 -21.59 -18.35 4.35
C ASP A 131 -21.90 -17.03 5.07
N GLU A 132 -21.23 -16.79 6.20
CA GLU A 132 -21.37 -15.55 6.95
C GLU A 132 -20.91 -14.33 6.13
N SER A 133 -19.93 -14.51 5.23
CA SER A 133 -19.46 -13.43 4.35
C SER A 133 -20.50 -13.02 3.31
N TYR A 134 -21.34 -13.95 2.84
CA TYR A 134 -22.46 -13.66 1.93
C TYR A 134 -23.61 -12.98 2.68
N LYS A 135 -23.94 -13.47 3.87
CA LYS A 135 -24.97 -12.88 4.75
C LYS A 135 -24.66 -11.44 5.18
N LEU A 136 -23.39 -11.03 5.19
CA LEU A 136 -23.01 -9.63 5.43
C LEU A 136 -23.67 -8.67 4.42
N ASP A 137 -23.85 -9.10 3.17
CA ASP A 137 -24.43 -8.26 2.12
C ASP A 137 -25.94 -8.05 2.32
N GLU A 138 -26.60 -8.93 3.08
CA GLU A 138 -28.02 -8.80 3.46
C GLU A 138 -28.23 -7.70 4.52
N ILE A 139 -27.17 -7.29 5.23
CA ILE A 139 -27.23 -6.21 6.22
C ILE A 139 -27.31 -4.86 5.50
N THR A 140 -28.53 -4.35 5.36
CA THR A 140 -28.86 -3.01 4.85
C THR A 140 -29.75 -2.25 5.84
N LEU A 141 -29.77 -0.92 5.76
CA LEU A 141 -30.67 -0.07 6.57
C LEU A 141 -31.81 0.45 5.69
N GLY A 142 -33.04 -0.02 5.91
CA GLY A 142 -34.24 0.52 5.25
C GLY A 142 -34.17 0.54 3.71
N SER A 143 -34.80 1.54 3.07
CA SER A 143 -34.93 1.69 1.60
C SER A 143 -33.60 1.97 0.85
N LEU A 144 -32.47 1.46 1.34
CA LEU A 144 -31.16 1.51 0.66
C LEU A 144 -31.05 0.52 -0.51
N ASN A 145 -32.03 -0.38 -0.68
CA ASN A 145 -32.01 -1.40 -1.74
C ASN A 145 -31.99 -0.81 -3.17
N SER A 146 -32.38 0.45 -3.38
CA SER A 146 -32.57 0.99 -4.73
C SER A 146 -31.43 1.88 -5.26
N SER A 147 -30.51 2.39 -4.43
CA SER A 147 -29.50 3.38 -4.88
C SER A 147 -28.06 2.87 -4.92
N MET A 148 -27.78 1.66 -4.42
CA MET A 148 -26.42 1.10 -4.41
C MET A 148 -26.09 0.29 -5.67
N TYR A 149 -27.12 -0.22 -6.35
CA TYR A 149 -26.99 -1.02 -7.59
C TYR A 149 -27.20 -0.20 -8.87
N THR A 150 -27.56 1.08 -8.78
CA THR A 150 -27.98 1.91 -9.93
C THR A 150 -26.95 2.95 -10.39
N ASP A 151 -25.75 2.97 -9.81
CA ASP A 151 -24.62 3.83 -10.25
C ASP A 151 -23.55 3.02 -11.02
N ASP A 152 -23.93 1.84 -11.52
CA ASP A 152 -23.06 0.87 -12.22
C ASP A 152 -22.99 1.12 -13.74
N GLU A 153 -23.44 2.28 -14.22
CA GLU A 153 -23.19 2.69 -15.59
C GLU A 153 -21.70 3.05 -15.72
N ALA A 154 -20.96 2.13 -16.33
CA ALA A 154 -19.63 2.38 -16.85
C ALA A 154 -19.70 3.60 -17.77
N ILE A 155 -18.95 4.65 -17.44
CA ILE A 155 -18.58 5.64 -18.45
C ILE A 155 -17.58 4.93 -19.35
N GLU A 156 -18.09 4.28 -20.40
CA GLU A 156 -17.28 3.95 -21.57
C GLU A 156 -16.75 5.28 -22.10
N ASP A 157 -15.43 5.43 -22.12
CA ASP A 157 -14.73 6.49 -22.83
C ASP A 157 -15.00 6.27 -24.34
N ASN A 158 -16.17 6.66 -24.84
CA ASN A 158 -16.41 6.96 -26.24
C ASN A 158 -16.43 8.48 -26.40
N GLU A 159 -15.49 8.97 -27.19
CA GLU A 159 -15.46 10.33 -27.71
C GLU A 159 -16.70 10.53 -28.61
N ASP A 160 -17.32 11.71 -28.49
CA ASP A 160 -18.46 12.23 -29.26
C ASP A 160 -19.84 11.60 -29.03
N GLU A 161 -20.70 12.27 -28.24
CA GLU A 161 -22.02 12.79 -28.66
C GLU A 161 -22.86 13.33 -27.46
N MET A 162 -24.00 13.93 -27.81
CA MET A 162 -24.66 15.12 -27.29
C MET A 162 -25.77 14.86 -26.24
N ASP A 163 -25.98 15.86 -25.37
CA ASP A 163 -27.14 16.21 -24.53
C ASP A 163 -28.14 15.16 -24.00
N GLY A 164 -28.33 15.21 -22.67
CA GLY A 164 -29.48 14.66 -21.97
C GLY A 164 -29.51 15.12 -20.51
N GLU A 165 -30.19 16.25 -20.25
CA GLU A 165 -30.52 16.72 -18.90
C GLU A 165 -31.38 15.68 -18.16
N GLY A 166 -30.76 14.94 -17.24
CA GLY A 166 -31.42 14.06 -16.30
C GLY A 166 -30.82 14.25 -14.91
N SER A 167 -31.31 15.22 -14.16
CA SER A 167 -30.95 15.44 -12.76
C SER A 167 -31.44 14.27 -11.90
N LYS A 168 -30.69 13.16 -11.85
CA LYS A 168 -30.85 12.13 -10.82
C LYS A 168 -30.44 12.75 -9.48
N GLN A 169 -31.42 13.25 -8.73
CA GLN A 169 -31.27 13.63 -7.33
C GLN A 169 -30.88 12.38 -6.52
N SER A 170 -29.59 12.24 -6.26
CA SER A 170 -29.09 11.35 -5.21
C SER A 170 -29.68 11.81 -3.89
N LYS A 171 -30.63 11.06 -3.33
CA LYS A 171 -31.09 11.28 -1.95
C LYS A 171 -29.87 11.17 -1.05
N ASP A 172 -29.48 12.27 -0.45
CA ASP A 172 -28.35 12.33 0.48
C ASP A 172 -28.65 11.44 1.69
N ILE A 173 -28.10 10.22 1.68
CA ILE A 173 -28.13 9.33 2.84
C ILE A 173 -27.28 10.01 3.92
N SER A 174 -27.88 10.24 5.10
CA SER A 174 -27.17 10.92 6.19
C SER A 174 -25.93 10.14 6.61
N SER A 175 -24.85 10.87 6.92
CA SER A 175 -23.60 10.30 7.44
C SER A 175 -23.83 9.44 8.69
N THR A 176 -24.83 9.78 9.50
CA THR A 176 -25.25 9.03 10.69
C THR A 176 -25.73 7.61 10.34
N LEU A 177 -26.57 7.45 9.31
CA LEU A 177 -27.04 6.14 8.86
C LEU A 177 -25.88 5.29 8.30
N LEU A 178 -24.95 5.91 7.57
CA LEU A 178 -23.78 5.21 7.06
C LEU A 178 -22.88 4.69 8.18
N ASN A 179 -22.72 5.46 9.26
CA ASN A 179 -21.96 5.04 10.43
C ASN A 179 -22.67 3.93 11.21
N GLU A 180 -23.99 4.02 11.36
CA GLU A 180 -24.80 2.96 11.97
C GLU A 180 -24.69 1.65 11.18
N LEU A 181 -24.74 1.71 9.85
CA LEU A 181 -24.57 0.55 8.98
C LEU A 181 -23.20 -0.10 9.17
N LYS A 182 -22.13 0.71 9.23
CA LYS A 182 -20.78 0.22 9.51
C LYS A 182 -20.72 -0.48 10.87
N SER A 183 -21.35 0.11 11.89
CA SER A 183 -21.40 -0.45 13.24
C SER A 183 -22.09 -1.82 13.25
N LYS A 184 -23.28 -1.93 12.65
CA LYS A 184 -24.03 -3.20 12.57
C LYS A 184 -23.26 -4.29 11.82
N ARG A 185 -22.58 -3.94 10.72
CA ARG A 185 -21.72 -4.88 9.98
C ARG A 185 -20.54 -5.36 10.83
N SER A 186 -19.89 -4.46 11.56
CA SER A 186 -18.77 -4.84 12.44
C SER A 186 -19.23 -5.77 13.58
N GLU A 187 -20.34 -5.42 14.24
CA GLU A 187 -20.92 -6.23 15.32
C GLU A 187 -21.30 -7.63 14.85
N TYR A 188 -21.90 -7.74 13.66
CA TYR A 188 -22.19 -9.03 13.04
C TYR A 188 -20.91 -9.86 12.81
N VAL A 189 -19.85 -9.24 12.30
CA VAL A 189 -18.56 -9.93 12.06
C VAL A 189 -17.96 -10.40 13.38
N ASP A 190 -17.93 -9.56 14.40
CA ASP A 190 -17.38 -9.91 15.72
C ASP A 190 -18.16 -11.06 16.36
N MET A 191 -19.49 -11.01 16.30
CA MET A 191 -20.36 -12.08 16.81
C MET A 191 -20.19 -13.39 16.02
N ALA A 192 -20.10 -13.33 14.69
CA ALA A 192 -19.91 -14.51 13.84
C ALA A 192 -18.59 -15.22 14.13
N ILE A 193 -17.50 -14.45 14.29
CA ILE A 193 -16.18 -14.98 14.64
C ILE A 193 -16.20 -15.57 16.04
N ALA A 194 -16.74 -14.86 17.03
CA ALA A 194 -16.84 -15.36 18.41
C ALA A 194 -17.63 -16.68 18.49
N LYS A 195 -18.75 -16.76 17.76
CA LYS A 195 -19.55 -17.99 17.67
C LYS A 195 -18.76 -19.12 17.03
N ALA A 196 -18.07 -18.87 15.92
CA ALA A 196 -17.27 -19.88 15.23
C ALA A 196 -16.10 -20.41 16.08
N LEU A 197 -15.45 -19.53 16.84
CA LEU A 197 -14.41 -19.91 17.80
C LEU A 197 -14.98 -20.78 18.93
N SER A 198 -16.15 -20.40 19.47
CA SER A 198 -16.81 -21.17 20.54
C SER A 198 -17.27 -22.56 20.08
N ASP A 199 -17.66 -22.69 18.81
CA ASP A 199 -18.10 -23.96 18.22
C ASP A 199 -16.94 -24.87 17.78
N GLY A 200 -15.70 -24.36 17.78
CA GLY A 200 -14.54 -25.08 17.25
C GLY A 200 -14.50 -25.18 15.71
N ARG A 201 -15.28 -24.35 15.00
CA ARG A 201 -15.27 -24.30 13.52
C ARG A 201 -14.01 -23.62 12.96
N THR A 202 -13.37 -22.78 13.77
CA THR A 202 -12.16 -22.02 13.42
C THR A 202 -11.25 -21.89 14.63
N THR A 203 -10.03 -21.40 14.42
CA THR A 203 -9.05 -21.14 15.49
C THR A 203 -8.68 -19.66 15.53
N GLU A 204 -7.96 -19.22 16.56
CA GLU A 204 -7.41 -17.84 16.59
C GLU A 204 -6.45 -17.56 15.42
N ARG A 205 -5.84 -18.59 14.84
CA ARG A 205 -4.99 -18.48 13.65
C ARG A 205 -5.78 -18.52 12.33
N GLY A 206 -7.11 -18.56 12.40
CA GLY A 206 -8.00 -18.69 11.26
C GLY A 206 -8.17 -20.12 10.76
N SER A 207 -8.77 -20.24 9.58
CA SER A 207 -8.98 -21.50 8.87
C SER A 207 -8.90 -21.25 7.36
N PHE A 208 -7.81 -21.71 6.74
CA PHE A 208 -7.48 -21.39 5.35
C PHE A 208 -7.46 -22.65 4.48
N THR A 209 -8.54 -22.86 3.73
CA THR A 209 -8.71 -23.99 2.80
C THR A 209 -8.69 -23.51 1.35
N ALA A 210 -8.66 -24.45 0.39
CA ALA A 210 -8.68 -24.12 -1.03
C ALA A 210 -9.95 -23.32 -1.44
N THR A 211 -11.11 -23.66 -0.89
CA THR A 211 -12.38 -22.97 -1.17
C THR A 211 -12.41 -21.56 -0.57
N VAL A 212 -11.88 -21.39 0.65
CA VAL A 212 -11.71 -20.07 1.28
C VAL A 212 -10.78 -19.18 0.44
N ASN A 213 -9.68 -19.75 -0.06
CA ASN A 213 -8.74 -19.02 -0.91
C ASN A 213 -9.34 -18.61 -2.25
N ASP A 214 -10.18 -19.45 -2.86
CA ASP A 214 -10.90 -19.11 -4.10
C ASP A 214 -11.82 -17.89 -3.89
N GLU A 215 -12.66 -17.94 -2.86
CA GLU A 215 -13.56 -16.85 -2.49
C GLU A 215 -12.80 -15.56 -2.14
N ARG A 216 -11.69 -15.69 -1.40
CA ARG A 216 -10.82 -14.55 -1.08
C ARG A 216 -10.23 -13.92 -2.35
N LYS A 217 -9.71 -14.72 -3.28
CA LYS A 217 -9.12 -14.22 -4.55
C LYS A 217 -10.16 -13.51 -5.40
N LYS A 218 -11.37 -14.05 -5.51
CA LYS A 218 -12.49 -13.40 -6.21
C LYS A 218 -12.80 -12.03 -5.61
N LEU A 219 -12.90 -11.96 -4.29
CA LEU A 219 -13.24 -10.72 -3.59
C LEU A 219 -12.13 -9.67 -3.70
N VAL A 220 -10.86 -10.04 -3.55
CA VAL A 220 -9.73 -9.10 -3.75
C VAL A 220 -9.71 -8.58 -5.19
N HIS A 221 -9.95 -9.45 -6.18
CA HIS A 221 -10.03 -9.05 -7.58
C HIS A 221 -11.20 -8.07 -7.84
N GLU A 222 -12.40 -8.38 -7.34
CA GLU A 222 -13.57 -7.49 -7.43
C GLU A 222 -13.29 -6.14 -6.77
N PHE A 223 -12.70 -6.15 -5.57
CA PHE A 223 -12.33 -4.95 -4.83
C PHE A 223 -11.37 -4.08 -5.63
N HIS A 224 -10.29 -4.65 -6.18
CA HIS A 224 -9.34 -3.91 -7.03
C HIS A 224 -10.02 -3.36 -8.29
N LYS A 225 -10.94 -4.11 -8.91
CA LYS A 225 -11.71 -3.63 -10.07
C LYS A 225 -12.59 -2.43 -9.70
N LYS A 226 -13.32 -2.49 -8.58
CA LYS A 226 -14.17 -1.39 -8.08
C LYS A 226 -13.36 -0.17 -7.64
N LEU A 227 -12.17 -0.36 -7.07
CA LEU A 227 -11.26 0.74 -6.72
C LEU A 227 -10.80 1.54 -7.95
N LEU A 228 -10.58 0.85 -9.08
CA LEU A 228 -10.05 1.46 -10.29
C LEU A 228 -11.12 2.13 -11.16
N SER A 229 -12.39 1.70 -11.07
CA SER A 229 -13.47 2.21 -11.92
C SER A 229 -13.96 3.61 -11.52
N ARG A 230 -13.76 4.03 -10.27
CA ARG A 230 -14.25 5.34 -9.80
C ARG A 230 -13.45 6.47 -10.45
N GLY A 231 -14.11 7.45 -11.05
CA GLY A 231 -13.48 8.68 -11.56
C GLY A 231 -13.34 9.74 -10.47
N LYS A 232 -14.49 10.13 -9.89
CA LYS A 232 -14.64 11.09 -8.79
C LYS A 232 -14.50 10.38 -7.44
N CYS A 233 -14.01 11.07 -6.41
CA CYS A 233 -13.99 10.53 -5.06
C CYS A 233 -15.40 10.56 -4.43
N ASP A 234 -15.91 9.44 -3.95
CA ASP A 234 -17.24 9.38 -3.32
C ASP A 234 -17.28 10.00 -1.92
N ASN A 235 -16.10 10.26 -1.32
CA ASN A 235 -15.98 10.77 0.05
C ASN A 235 -15.89 12.30 0.11
N CYS A 236 -15.13 12.95 -0.79
CA CYS A 236 -15.02 14.41 -0.87
C CYS A 236 -15.60 15.01 -2.16
N GLY A 237 -15.82 14.20 -3.19
CA GLY A 237 -16.31 14.61 -4.50
C GLY A 237 -15.29 15.31 -5.40
N MET A 238 -14.02 15.35 -5.03
CA MET A 238 -12.94 15.91 -5.86
C MET A 238 -12.46 14.89 -6.90
N PHE A 239 -12.01 15.38 -8.06
CA PHE A 239 -11.29 14.62 -9.07
C PHE A 239 -9.79 14.67 -8.81
N SER A 240 -9.17 13.51 -8.68
CA SER A 240 -7.72 13.37 -8.68
C SER A 240 -7.21 13.14 -10.10
N PRO A 241 -6.03 13.68 -10.47
CA PRO A 241 -5.43 13.45 -11.78
C PRO A 241 -5.19 11.95 -12.00
N LYS A 242 -5.35 11.49 -13.25
CA LYS A 242 -5.05 10.10 -13.62
C LYS A 242 -3.52 9.90 -13.62
N PHE A 243 -3.08 8.67 -13.35
CA PHE A 243 -1.68 8.29 -13.45
C PHE A 243 -1.46 7.40 -14.66
N ARG A 244 -0.40 7.67 -15.42
CA ARG A 244 0.11 6.81 -16.50
C ARG A 244 1.46 6.26 -16.07
N LYS A 245 1.77 5.01 -16.42
CA LYS A 245 3.12 4.45 -16.24
C LYS A 245 3.81 4.22 -17.58
N ASP A 246 5.13 4.23 -17.55
CA ASP A 246 6.00 3.81 -18.65
C ASP A 246 6.89 2.67 -18.15
N GLY A 247 6.67 1.47 -18.69
CA GLY A 247 7.24 0.22 -18.16
C GLY A 247 7.01 0.05 -16.66
N PHE A 248 8.09 -0.27 -15.93
CA PHE A 248 8.12 -0.37 -14.46
C PHE A 248 9.03 0.66 -13.80
N THR A 249 9.42 1.71 -14.53
CA THR A 249 10.45 2.66 -14.08
C THR A 249 9.89 4.05 -13.77
N LYS A 250 8.88 4.50 -14.51
CA LYS A 250 8.37 5.88 -14.43
C LYS A 250 6.87 5.92 -14.21
N ILE A 251 6.45 6.89 -13.41
CA ILE A 251 5.04 7.24 -13.22
C ILE A 251 4.88 8.70 -13.65
N PHE A 252 3.78 8.97 -14.35
CA PHE A 252 3.38 10.28 -14.81
C PHE A 252 2.00 10.62 -14.30
N GLU A 253 1.81 11.87 -13.89
CA GLU A 253 0.52 12.45 -13.52
C GLU A 253 0.00 13.29 -14.69
N THR A 254 -1.18 12.93 -15.22
CA THR A 254 -1.83 13.66 -16.31
C THR A 254 -2.61 14.84 -15.76
N ALA A 255 -2.53 16.00 -16.41
CA ALA A 255 -3.33 17.18 -16.03
C ALA A 255 -4.83 16.87 -16.03
N LEU A 256 -5.58 17.53 -15.14
CA LEU A 256 -7.04 17.43 -15.08
C LEU A 256 -7.67 18.18 -16.26
N ASN A 257 -8.83 17.69 -16.72
CA ASN A 257 -9.60 18.37 -17.76
C ASN A 257 -10.28 19.63 -17.19
N GLU A 258 -10.60 20.62 -18.04
CA GLU A 258 -11.21 21.88 -17.61
C GLU A 258 -12.51 21.69 -16.81
N LYS A 259 -13.38 20.75 -17.24
CA LYS A 259 -14.60 20.37 -16.50
C LYS A 259 -14.30 19.90 -15.07
N GLN A 260 -13.24 19.11 -14.90
CA GLN A 260 -12.82 18.57 -13.60
C GLN A 260 -12.20 19.66 -12.71
N ILE A 261 -11.41 20.56 -13.30
CA ILE A 261 -10.83 21.71 -12.61
C ILE A 261 -11.94 22.62 -12.06
N THR A 262 -12.96 22.91 -12.86
CA THR A 262 -14.11 23.72 -12.44
C THR A 262 -14.87 23.05 -11.29
N ASN A 263 -15.12 21.73 -11.37
CA ASN A 263 -15.76 20.99 -10.28
C ASN A 263 -14.96 21.07 -8.97
N ASN A 264 -13.64 20.85 -9.05
CA ASN A 264 -12.74 20.93 -7.91
C ASN A 264 -12.73 22.34 -7.30
N ARG A 265 -12.78 23.39 -8.13
CA ARG A 265 -12.80 24.78 -7.69
C ARG A 265 -14.05 25.12 -6.88
N VAL A 266 -15.21 24.63 -7.31
CA VAL A 266 -16.49 24.86 -6.61
C VAL A 266 -16.51 24.17 -5.23
N LYS A 267 -15.88 22.99 -5.10
CA LYS A 267 -15.81 22.25 -3.83
C LYS A 267 -14.78 22.79 -2.82
N GLY A 268 -13.79 23.57 -3.27
CA GLY A 268 -12.89 24.33 -2.40
C GLY A 268 -11.83 23.54 -1.61
N PHE A 269 -11.67 22.24 -1.83
CA PHE A 269 -10.60 21.46 -1.18
C PHE A 269 -9.25 21.70 -1.85
N ILE A 270 -8.25 22.07 -1.05
CA ILE A 270 -6.87 22.30 -1.52
C ILE A 270 -6.09 20.98 -1.43
N ARG A 271 -5.38 20.62 -2.51
CA ARG A 271 -4.44 19.49 -2.52
C ARG A 271 -3.19 19.84 -1.71
N GLN A 272 -2.80 18.96 -0.79
CA GLN A 272 -1.54 19.08 -0.06
C GLN A 272 -0.35 18.71 -0.96
N ASP A 273 0.73 19.49 -0.86
CA ASP A 273 1.98 19.20 -1.57
C ASP A 273 2.72 18.04 -0.88
N MET A 274 2.97 16.96 -1.63
CA MET A 274 3.65 15.75 -1.12
C MET A 274 5.17 15.79 -1.32
N ILE A 275 5.73 16.95 -1.66
CA ILE A 275 7.18 17.18 -1.74
C ILE A 275 7.64 17.82 -0.44
N LYS A 276 8.59 17.21 0.26
CA LYS A 276 9.23 17.78 1.46
C LYS A 276 10.17 18.94 1.08
N LYS A 277 9.64 20.08 0.59
CA LYS A 277 10.47 21.24 0.18
C LYS A 277 11.13 22.01 1.34
N GLN A 278 10.65 21.89 2.59
CA GLN A 278 11.13 22.75 3.67
C GLN A 278 12.09 22.11 4.70
N LYS A 279 12.11 20.79 4.88
CA LYS A 279 13.02 20.18 5.87
C LYS A 279 14.47 20.08 5.40
N GLN A 280 14.72 20.06 4.08
CA GLN A 280 16.08 19.98 3.54
C GLN A 280 16.84 21.31 3.68
N ALA A 281 16.15 22.45 3.55
CA ALA A 281 16.73 23.77 3.81
C ALA A 281 17.06 23.98 5.29
N LYS A 282 16.16 23.62 6.21
CA LYS A 282 16.41 23.74 7.66
C LYS A 282 17.54 22.83 8.18
N LYS A 283 17.72 21.63 7.59
CA LYS A 283 18.83 20.72 7.94
C LYS A 283 20.20 21.21 7.46
N LEU A 284 20.24 22.06 6.45
CA LEU A 284 21.46 22.71 5.95
C LEU A 284 21.83 23.96 6.77
N ASP A 285 20.93 24.50 7.58
CA ASP A 285 21.09 25.77 8.30
C ASP A 285 21.43 25.61 9.80
N GLY A 286 21.98 24.45 10.19
CA GLY A 286 22.77 24.31 11.43
C GLY A 286 22.05 24.53 12.78
N SER A 287 20.72 24.52 12.86
CA SER A 287 20.02 24.55 14.16
C SER A 287 19.76 23.14 14.67
N ASN A 288 20.63 22.68 15.56
CA ASN A 288 20.40 21.51 16.41
C ASN A 288 19.29 21.83 17.42
N GLU A 289 18.16 21.16 17.30
CA GLU A 289 17.37 20.75 18.47
C GLU A 289 16.61 19.47 18.12
N ALA A 290 17.06 18.37 18.73
CA ALA A 290 16.37 17.09 18.70
C ALA A 290 15.29 17.13 19.78
N SER A 291 14.03 17.05 19.37
CA SER A 291 12.93 16.65 20.25
C SER A 291 12.10 15.59 19.53
N ALA A 292 12.05 14.42 20.13
CA ALA A 292 11.27 13.28 19.67
C ALA A 292 9.80 13.51 20.07
N ASN A 293 9.00 14.10 19.19
CA ASN A 293 7.54 13.96 19.07
C ASN A 293 6.95 14.93 18.02
N ASP A 294 7.48 14.92 16.80
CA ASP A 294 6.93 15.72 15.71
C ASP A 294 5.93 14.90 14.90
N GLU A 295 4.63 15.07 15.18
CA GLU A 295 3.58 14.73 14.22
C GLU A 295 3.93 15.36 12.86
N GLU A 296 3.96 14.55 11.79
CA GLU A 296 4.25 15.01 10.43
C GLU A 296 3.12 15.90 9.90
N SER A 297 3.11 17.16 10.34
CA SER A 297 2.25 18.21 9.81
C SER A 297 2.74 18.61 8.40
N PHE A 298 1.96 18.22 7.39
CA PHE A 298 2.05 18.80 6.05
C PHE A 298 1.31 20.13 6.08
N ASP A 299 2.06 21.23 6.01
CA ASP A 299 1.56 22.59 6.15
C ASP A 299 0.36 22.88 5.22
N VAL A 300 -0.70 23.44 5.78
CA VAL A 300 -1.91 23.84 5.04
C VAL A 300 -1.64 25.20 4.44
N GLY A 301 -1.40 25.25 3.13
CA GLY A 301 -1.53 26.47 2.36
C GLY A 301 -0.22 27.04 1.83
N ARG A 302 0.18 26.55 0.66
CA ARG A 302 0.70 27.40 -0.41
C ARG A 302 0.35 26.73 -1.73
N ASN A 303 -0.08 27.53 -2.70
CA ASN A 303 -0.47 27.07 -4.04
C ASN A 303 0.49 25.97 -4.52
N PRO A 304 -0.01 24.78 -4.91
CA PRO A 304 0.85 23.74 -5.46
C PRO A 304 1.57 24.39 -6.64
N THR A 305 2.91 24.29 -6.66
CA THR A 305 3.72 24.78 -7.79
C THR A 305 3.00 24.39 -9.06
N THR A 306 2.58 25.39 -9.85
CA THR A 306 1.63 25.26 -10.96
C THR A 306 2.09 24.14 -11.86
N ARG A 307 1.54 22.93 -11.62
CA ARG A 307 1.77 21.79 -12.53
C ARG A 307 1.21 22.25 -13.87
N PRO A 308 1.92 22.00 -14.98
CA PRO A 308 1.52 22.48 -16.29
C PRO A 308 0.05 22.13 -16.55
N LYS A 309 -0.70 23.11 -17.07
CA LYS A 309 -2.14 22.98 -17.36
C LYS A 309 -2.43 21.88 -18.39
N THR A 310 -1.42 21.47 -19.15
CA THR A 310 -1.53 20.47 -20.21
C THR A 310 -0.40 19.45 -20.11
N GLY A 311 -0.68 18.22 -20.56
CA GLY A 311 0.32 17.16 -20.67
C GLY A 311 0.48 16.27 -19.44
N SER A 312 1.53 15.44 -19.47
CA SER A 312 1.87 14.48 -18.43
C SER A 312 3.14 14.91 -17.72
N THR A 313 3.09 15.02 -16.40
CA THR A 313 4.22 15.41 -15.55
C THR A 313 4.84 14.20 -14.89
N TYR A 314 6.16 14.07 -14.92
CA TYR A 314 6.84 13.01 -14.17
C TYR A 314 6.67 13.25 -12.66
N ILE A 315 6.34 12.19 -11.90
CA ILE A 315 6.25 12.22 -10.44
C ILE A 315 7.44 11.49 -9.81
N LEU A 316 8.11 12.14 -8.86
CA LEU A 316 9.23 11.53 -8.15
C LEU A 316 8.76 10.36 -7.27
N SER A 317 9.62 9.35 -7.09
CA SER A 317 9.31 8.19 -6.26
C SER A 317 9.07 8.53 -4.79
N THR A 318 9.71 9.59 -4.29
CA THR A 318 9.48 10.13 -2.95
C THR A 318 8.08 10.71 -2.79
N GLU A 319 7.53 11.37 -3.81
CA GLU A 319 6.15 11.88 -3.78
C GLU A 319 5.14 10.75 -3.76
N VAL A 320 5.32 9.74 -4.60
CA VAL A 320 4.45 8.55 -4.63
C VAL A 320 4.47 7.83 -3.29
N LYS A 321 5.66 7.69 -2.68
CA LYS A 321 5.79 7.14 -1.34
C LYS A 321 4.96 7.94 -0.33
N ASN A 322 5.11 9.27 -0.28
CA ASN A 322 4.36 10.11 0.66
C ASN A 322 2.84 10.03 0.46
N ILE A 323 2.37 9.96 -0.79
CA ILE A 323 0.96 9.75 -1.12
C ILE A 323 0.46 8.45 -0.50
N LEU A 324 1.15 7.35 -0.79
CA LEU A 324 0.73 6.03 -0.32
C LEU A 324 0.89 5.87 1.19
N ASP A 325 1.94 6.43 1.80
CA ASP A 325 2.11 6.44 3.26
C ASP A 325 0.90 7.08 3.95
N THR A 326 0.39 8.20 3.42
CA THR A 326 -0.78 8.88 4.00
C THR A 326 -2.06 8.08 3.79
N VAL A 327 -2.24 7.50 2.60
CA VAL A 327 -3.41 6.65 2.30
C VAL A 327 -3.42 5.39 3.14
N PHE A 328 -2.27 4.74 3.32
CA PHE A 328 -2.14 3.51 4.09
C PHE A 328 -2.46 3.77 5.57
N ARG A 329 -2.03 4.91 6.12
CA ARG A 329 -2.41 5.32 7.49
C ARG A 329 -3.94 5.47 7.65
N LYS A 330 -4.63 6.05 6.66
CA LYS A 330 -6.09 6.25 6.75
C LYS A 330 -6.90 4.97 6.50
N GLU A 331 -6.46 4.16 5.54
CA GLU A 331 -7.15 2.94 5.11
C GLU A 331 -6.57 1.68 5.78
N GLN A 332 -5.91 1.84 6.93
CA GLN A 332 -5.20 0.74 7.61
C GLN A 332 -6.12 -0.44 7.91
N CYS A 333 -7.39 -0.18 8.21
CA CYS A 333 -8.37 -1.22 8.52
C CYS A 333 -8.56 -2.22 7.38
N VAL A 334 -8.64 -1.75 6.13
CA VAL A 334 -8.80 -2.63 4.96
C VAL A 334 -7.48 -3.26 4.56
N TYR A 335 -6.37 -2.52 4.63
CA TYR A 335 -5.04 -3.04 4.28
C TYR A 335 -4.57 -4.17 5.19
N ASN A 336 -4.85 -4.08 6.49
CA ASN A 336 -4.57 -5.17 7.43
C ASN A 336 -5.23 -6.49 7.02
N ILE A 337 -6.33 -6.45 6.28
CA ILE A 337 -7.08 -7.64 5.91
C ILE A 337 -6.74 -8.07 4.48
N VAL A 338 -6.50 -7.13 3.57
CA VAL A 338 -6.09 -7.45 2.18
C VAL A 338 -4.71 -8.11 2.13
N PHE A 339 -3.76 -7.67 2.96
CA PHE A 339 -2.39 -8.20 2.97
C PHE A 339 -2.17 -9.41 3.89
N HIS A 340 -3.16 -9.82 4.68
CA HIS A 340 -3.08 -11.00 5.55
C HIS A 340 -4.20 -11.99 5.19
N SER A 341 -3.83 -13.23 4.87
CA SER A 341 -4.76 -14.30 4.51
C SER A 341 -5.22 -15.11 5.70
#